data_AF-A0A1P8BEM2-F1
#
_entry.id   AF-A0A1P8BEM2-F1
#
_cell.length_a   1.000
_cell.length_b   1.000
_cell.length_c   1.000
_cell.angle_alpha   90.00
_cell.angle_beta   90.00
_cell.angle_gamma   90.00
#
_symmetry.space_group_name_H-M   'P 1'
#
loop_
_entity.id
_entity.type
_entity.pdbx_description
1 polymer ?
#
loop_
_entity_poly.entity_id
_entity_poly.type
_entity_poly.pdbx_seq_one_letter_code
_entity_poly.pdbx_strand_id
1 'polypeptide(L)'
;MCQVLGMERKGLMHSDQKTRFSIKGKPVYHYCAVSSFSEYTVVHSGCAVKVDPLAPLHKICLLSCGVAAGLGAAWNVADVQKGSSVVIFGLGTVGLSVAQGAKLRGAAQILGVDINPAKAEQAKTFGVTDFINSNDLSEPIPQVIKRMTGGGADFSFECVGDTGIATTALQSCSDGWGMTVTLGVPKAKPEVSAHYGLFLSGKSLKGTLFGGWKPKSDLPSLIDKYMNKEIMIDEFITHNLSFDEINKAFVLMREGKCLRCVLHMPK
;
A
#
# COMPACT_ATOMS: atom_id res chain seq x y z
N MET A 1 5.98 -12.04 4.73
CA MET A 1 6.80 -11.50 5.84
C MET A 1 6.42 -12.22 7.11
N CYS A 2 7.39 -12.67 7.91
CA CYS A 2 7.08 -13.26 9.21
C CYS A 2 8.18 -12.94 10.21
N GLN A 3 7.90 -13.10 11.50
CA GLN A 3 8.84 -12.79 12.58
C GLN A 3 10.20 -13.48 12.42
N VAL A 4 10.22 -14.67 11.78
CA VAL A 4 11.44 -15.46 11.56
C VAL A 4 12.24 -14.98 10.35
N LEU A 5 11.57 -14.71 9.22
CA LEU A 5 12.25 -14.42 7.96
C LEU A 5 12.46 -12.92 7.69
N GLY A 6 11.72 -12.05 8.39
CA GLY A 6 11.67 -10.62 8.06
C GLY A 6 11.36 -10.41 6.58
N MET A 7 12.11 -9.50 5.96
CA MET A 7 12.09 -9.26 4.51
C MET A 7 13.20 -10.06 3.82
N GLU A 8 12.94 -11.33 3.54
CA GLU A 8 13.88 -12.20 2.82
C GLU A 8 14.06 -11.73 1.36
N ARG A 9 15.31 -11.57 0.94
CA ARG A 9 15.72 -10.99 -0.37
C ARG A 9 16.74 -11.83 -1.14
N LYS A 10 17.27 -12.91 -0.55
CA LYS A 10 18.27 -13.79 -1.19
C LYS A 10 17.65 -14.75 -2.21
N GLY A 11 16.34 -14.98 -2.14
CA GLY A 11 15.63 -15.92 -3.02
C GLY A 11 15.88 -17.39 -2.71
N LEU A 12 16.31 -17.69 -1.49
CA LEU A 12 16.67 -19.03 -1.00
C LEU A 12 15.82 -19.40 0.22
N MET A 13 15.60 -20.70 0.44
CA MET A 13 14.92 -21.17 1.64
C MET A 13 15.85 -21.06 2.85
N HIS A 14 15.30 -20.59 3.97
CA HIS A 14 16.07 -20.38 5.20
C HIS A 14 16.73 -21.66 5.73
N SER A 15 16.05 -22.80 5.61
CA SER A 15 16.48 -24.09 6.18
C SER A 15 17.79 -24.63 5.61
N ASP A 16 18.07 -24.39 4.33
CA ASP A 16 19.22 -25.00 3.63
C ASP A 16 19.93 -24.07 2.65
N GLN A 17 19.50 -22.81 2.57
CA GLN A 17 20.00 -21.82 1.61
C GLN A 17 19.94 -22.31 0.15
N LYS A 18 18.91 -23.09 -0.21
CA LYS A 18 18.67 -23.56 -1.58
C LYS A 18 17.31 -23.11 -2.13
N THR A 19 17.15 -23.16 -3.44
CA THR A 19 15.84 -22.94 -4.08
C THR A 19 14.94 -24.17 -3.93
N ARG A 20 13.65 -24.03 -4.28
CA ARG A 20 12.71 -25.16 -4.45
C ARG A 20 12.20 -25.27 -5.88
N PHE A 21 12.54 -24.29 -6.71
CA PHE A 21 12.25 -24.28 -8.13
C PHE A 21 13.50 -24.58 -8.93
N SER A 22 13.34 -25.34 -10.01
CA SER A 22 14.38 -25.57 -11.00
C SER A 22 13.77 -25.79 -12.38
N ILE A 23 14.51 -25.42 -13.43
CA ILE A 23 14.16 -25.71 -14.82
C ILE A 23 15.33 -26.49 -15.42
N LYS A 24 15.09 -27.74 -15.82
CA LYS A 24 16.12 -28.63 -16.38
C LYS A 24 17.37 -28.71 -15.50
N GLY A 25 17.17 -28.85 -14.18
CA GLY A 25 18.24 -28.91 -13.18
C GLY A 25 18.89 -27.57 -12.81
N LYS A 26 18.55 -26.47 -13.47
CA LYS A 26 19.06 -25.13 -13.13
C LYS A 26 18.17 -24.45 -12.09
N PRO A 27 18.72 -23.92 -10.98
CA PRO A 27 17.93 -23.24 -9.96
C PRO A 27 17.15 -22.04 -10.49
N VAL A 28 15.91 -21.90 -10.02
CA VAL A 28 15.11 -20.68 -10.16
C VAL A 28 14.88 -20.10 -8.77
N TYR A 29 15.25 -18.83 -8.58
CA TYR A 29 15.18 -18.18 -7.28
C TYR A 29 13.74 -17.91 -6.84
N HIS A 30 13.53 -17.96 -5.53
CA HIS A 30 12.30 -17.50 -4.92
C HIS A 30 12.21 -15.97 -4.93
N TYR A 31 10.98 -15.45 -4.81
CA TYR A 31 10.73 -14.02 -4.68
C TYR A 31 9.82 -13.73 -3.49
N CYS A 32 10.23 -12.76 -2.66
CA CYS A 32 9.53 -12.30 -1.46
C CYS A 32 9.08 -13.40 -0.48
N ALA A 33 9.78 -14.55 -0.46
CA ALA A 33 9.42 -15.73 0.34
C ALA A 33 8.00 -16.29 0.07
N VAL A 34 7.43 -16.03 -1.11
CA VAL A 34 6.10 -16.50 -1.52
C VAL A 34 6.14 -17.16 -2.91
N SER A 35 6.71 -16.49 -3.91
CA SER A 35 6.79 -16.99 -5.29
C SER A 35 5.45 -17.46 -5.87
N SER A 36 4.40 -16.63 -5.75
CA SER A 36 3.00 -17.01 -6.06
C SER A 36 2.66 -17.10 -7.55
N PHE A 37 3.59 -16.83 -8.46
CA PHE A 37 3.40 -17.02 -9.91
C PHE A 37 3.83 -18.43 -10.32
N SER A 38 3.17 -19.42 -9.74
CA SER A 38 3.38 -20.85 -9.96
C SER A 38 2.16 -21.61 -9.42
N GLU A 39 1.77 -22.71 -10.06
CA GLU A 39 0.65 -23.55 -9.59
C GLU A 39 0.91 -24.12 -8.18
N TYR A 40 2.18 -24.41 -7.88
CA TYR A 40 2.64 -24.84 -6.56
C TYR A 40 3.80 -23.99 -6.09
N THR A 41 3.88 -23.74 -4.79
CA THR A 41 5.00 -23.07 -4.15
C THR A 41 5.35 -23.71 -2.82
N VAL A 42 6.56 -23.45 -2.34
CA VAL A 42 7.02 -23.88 -1.03
C VAL A 42 7.34 -22.62 -0.23
N VAL A 43 6.65 -22.45 0.90
CA VAL A 43 6.85 -21.32 1.80
C VAL A 43 7.23 -21.80 3.19
N HIS A 44 7.97 -20.96 3.92
CA HIS A 44 8.14 -21.19 5.35
C HIS A 44 6.78 -21.06 6.05
N SER A 45 6.48 -21.95 6.99
CA SER A 45 5.19 -21.98 7.70
C SER A 45 4.88 -20.66 8.42
N GLY A 46 5.91 -19.90 8.80
CA GLY A 46 5.80 -18.53 9.34
C GLY A 46 5.12 -17.54 8.40
N CYS A 47 5.25 -17.73 7.09
CA CYS A 47 4.64 -16.89 6.04
C CYS A 47 3.27 -17.41 5.57
N ALA A 48 2.83 -18.57 6.06
CA ALA A 48 1.51 -19.13 5.74
C ALA A 48 0.51 -18.74 6.84
N VAL A 49 -0.55 -18.04 6.45
CA VAL A 49 -1.67 -17.69 7.33
C VAL A 49 -2.82 -18.62 6.99
N LYS A 50 -3.33 -19.35 8.00
CA LYS A 50 -4.53 -20.16 7.84
C LYS A 50 -5.75 -19.25 7.80
N VAL A 51 -6.64 -19.49 6.85
CA VAL A 51 -7.87 -18.70 6.64
C VAL A 51 -9.09 -19.61 6.66
N ASP A 52 -10.27 -19.02 6.81
CA ASP A 52 -11.54 -19.74 6.68
C ASP A 52 -11.67 -20.32 5.26
N PRO A 53 -11.95 -21.63 5.10
CA PRO A 53 -12.16 -22.24 3.78
C PRO A 53 -13.32 -21.63 2.97
N LEU A 54 -14.27 -20.94 3.62
CA LEU A 54 -15.38 -20.25 2.96
C LEU A 54 -14.98 -18.88 2.40
N ALA A 55 -13.82 -18.33 2.80
CA ALA A 55 -13.38 -17.04 2.30
C ALA A 55 -12.98 -17.13 0.80
N PRO A 56 -13.46 -16.21 -0.05
CA PRO A 56 -13.21 -16.27 -1.48
C PRO A 56 -11.74 -15.94 -1.79
N LEU A 57 -10.92 -16.96 -2.05
CA LEU A 57 -9.48 -16.84 -2.25
C LEU A 57 -9.08 -15.83 -3.35
N HIS A 58 -9.88 -15.75 -4.42
CA HIS A 58 -9.68 -14.82 -5.54
C HIS A 58 -9.89 -13.34 -5.16
N LYS A 59 -10.44 -13.05 -3.98
CA LYS A 59 -10.61 -11.70 -3.42
C LYS A 59 -9.58 -11.45 -2.33
N ILE A 60 -9.52 -12.34 -1.33
CA ILE A 60 -8.67 -12.16 -0.16
C ILE A 60 -7.17 -12.25 -0.47
N CYS A 61 -6.77 -12.74 -1.66
CA CYS A 61 -5.38 -12.70 -2.10
C CYS A 61 -4.78 -11.28 -2.08
N LEU A 62 -5.60 -10.23 -2.24
CA LEU A 62 -5.17 -8.83 -2.15
C LEU A 62 -4.79 -8.39 -0.72
N LEU A 63 -5.27 -9.08 0.32
CA LEU A 63 -4.99 -8.79 1.73
C LEU A 63 -3.58 -9.22 2.16
N SER A 64 -2.84 -9.92 1.30
CA SER A 64 -1.46 -10.34 1.58
C SER A 64 -0.40 -9.30 1.26
N CYS A 65 -0.78 -8.14 0.69
CA CYS A 65 0.15 -7.07 0.32
C CYS A 65 -0.48 -5.66 0.43
N GLY A 66 -0.70 -5.00 -0.71
CA GLY A 66 -0.94 -3.55 -0.74
C GLY A 66 -2.21 -3.07 -0.03
N VAL A 67 -3.28 -3.88 -0.01
CA VAL A 67 -4.53 -3.45 0.65
C VAL A 67 -4.36 -3.42 2.17
N ALA A 68 -3.85 -4.52 2.74
CA ALA A 68 -3.54 -4.57 4.17
C ALA A 68 -2.51 -3.49 4.55
N ALA A 69 -1.50 -3.25 3.71
CA ALA A 69 -0.50 -2.22 3.98
C ALA A 69 -1.11 -0.81 4.11
N GLY A 70 -1.99 -0.40 3.19
CA GLY A 70 -2.63 0.91 3.25
C GLY A 70 -3.63 1.04 4.41
N LEU A 71 -4.49 0.03 4.62
CA LEU A 71 -5.42 0.01 5.76
C LEU A 71 -4.68 0.10 7.09
N GLY A 72 -3.64 -0.72 7.26
CA GLY A 72 -2.86 -0.74 8.48
C GLY A 72 -2.05 0.53 8.70
N ALA A 73 -1.58 1.19 7.64
CA ALA A 73 -0.92 2.49 7.79
C ALA A 73 -1.87 3.54 8.38
N ALA A 74 -3.12 3.59 7.91
CA ALA A 74 -4.14 4.48 8.46
C ALA A 74 -4.54 4.09 9.89
N TRP A 75 -4.70 2.79 10.18
CA TRP A 75 -5.28 2.32 11.45
C TRP A 75 -4.29 2.08 12.57
N ASN A 76 -3.11 1.53 12.25
CA ASN A 76 -2.17 1.03 13.23
C ASN A 76 -0.97 1.97 13.41
N VAL A 77 -0.59 2.70 12.36
CA VAL A 77 0.64 3.50 12.36
C VAL A 77 0.37 4.99 12.57
N ALA A 78 -0.50 5.55 11.73
CA ALA A 78 -1.00 6.91 11.91
C ALA A 78 -2.03 6.97 13.04
N ASP A 79 -2.81 5.90 13.21
CA ASP A 79 -4.01 5.89 14.04
C ASP A 79 -4.86 7.13 13.73
N VAL A 80 -5.35 7.21 12.49
CA VAL A 80 -6.15 8.34 12.02
C VAL A 80 -7.34 8.53 12.95
N GLN A 81 -7.51 9.75 13.44
CA GLN A 81 -8.59 10.12 14.35
C GLN A 81 -9.79 10.66 13.59
N LYS A 82 -10.96 10.56 14.22
CA LYS A 82 -12.19 11.14 13.68
C LYS A 82 -12.03 12.66 13.58
N GLY A 83 -12.45 13.24 12.45
CA GLY A 83 -12.35 14.67 12.19
C GLY A 83 -11.03 15.12 11.58
N SER A 84 -10.02 14.24 11.47
CA SER A 84 -8.71 14.61 10.92
C SER A 84 -8.75 14.92 9.42
N SER A 85 -7.81 15.76 9.01
CA SER A 85 -7.44 15.99 7.62
C SER A 85 -6.32 15.03 7.19
N VAL A 86 -6.49 14.38 6.05
CA VAL A 86 -5.56 13.38 5.53
C VAL A 86 -5.15 13.76 4.11
N VAL A 87 -3.86 13.64 3.79
CA VAL A 87 -3.38 13.77 2.40
C VAL A 87 -2.62 12.51 1.97
N ILE A 88 -2.89 12.05 0.75
CA ILE A 88 -2.36 10.78 0.22
C ILE A 88 -1.67 11.06 -1.11
N PHE A 89 -0.38 10.81 -1.18
CA PHE A 89 0.41 10.95 -2.39
C PHE A 89 0.51 9.60 -3.10
N GLY A 90 -0.10 9.50 -4.27
CA GLY A 90 -0.18 8.29 -5.08
C GLY A 90 -1.47 7.50 -4.85
N LEU A 91 -2.37 7.52 -5.82
CA LEU A 91 -3.69 6.86 -5.78
C LEU A 91 -3.68 5.50 -6.48
N GLY A 92 -2.62 4.72 -6.27
CA GLY A 92 -2.64 3.28 -6.55
C GLY A 92 -3.39 2.51 -5.47
N THR A 93 -3.41 1.17 -5.54
CA THR A 93 -4.09 0.33 -4.54
C THR A 93 -3.68 0.64 -3.10
N VAL A 94 -2.40 0.94 -2.84
CA VAL A 94 -1.94 1.27 -1.48
C VAL A 94 -2.58 2.58 -0.99
N GLY A 95 -2.47 3.66 -1.76
CA GLY A 95 -3.05 4.95 -1.39
C GLY A 95 -4.58 4.92 -1.33
N LEU A 96 -5.24 4.22 -2.24
CA LEU A 96 -6.70 4.00 -2.16
C LEU A 96 -7.11 3.19 -0.93
N SER A 97 -6.25 2.27 -0.46
CA SER A 97 -6.48 1.55 0.79
C SER A 97 -6.26 2.42 2.02
N VAL A 98 -5.31 3.37 1.96
CA VAL A 98 -5.17 4.43 2.98
C VAL A 98 -6.44 5.30 3.02
N ALA A 99 -6.94 5.73 1.86
CA ALA A 99 -8.16 6.55 1.76
C ALA A 99 -9.36 5.85 2.40
N GLN A 100 -9.55 4.57 2.07
CA GLN A 100 -10.58 3.74 2.70
C GLN A 100 -10.37 3.65 4.22
N GLY A 101 -9.14 3.38 4.67
CA GLY A 101 -8.82 3.28 6.09
C GLY A 101 -9.12 4.57 6.85
N ALA A 102 -8.75 5.72 6.28
CA ALA A 102 -9.01 7.05 6.83
C ALA A 102 -10.51 7.37 6.86
N LYS A 103 -11.25 7.05 5.80
CA LYS A 103 -12.72 7.19 5.74
C LYS A 103 -13.39 6.39 6.85
N LEU A 104 -13.00 5.13 7.04
CA LEU A 104 -13.55 4.24 8.07
C LEU A 104 -13.21 4.70 9.50
N ARG A 105 -12.13 5.47 9.68
CA ARG A 105 -11.81 6.16 10.94
C ARG A 105 -12.54 7.50 11.13
N GLY A 106 -13.28 7.94 10.13
CA GLY A 106 -14.06 9.17 10.18
C GLY A 106 -13.24 10.44 9.96
N ALA A 107 -12.16 10.37 9.17
CA ALA A 107 -11.47 11.58 8.69
C ALA A 107 -12.48 12.53 8.02
N ALA A 108 -12.37 13.83 8.31
CA ALA A 108 -13.29 14.84 7.76
C ALA A 108 -12.95 15.24 6.33
N GLN A 109 -11.67 15.19 5.98
CA GLN A 109 -11.17 15.59 4.67
C GLN A 109 -10.06 14.63 4.24
N ILE A 110 -10.12 14.17 2.99
CA ILE A 110 -9.15 13.23 2.42
C ILE A 110 -8.72 13.75 1.05
N LEU A 111 -7.55 14.38 0.99
CA LEU A 111 -6.94 14.92 -0.21
C LEU A 111 -6.13 13.82 -0.91
N GLY A 112 -6.45 13.53 -2.17
CA GLY A 112 -5.70 12.61 -3.02
C GLY A 112 -4.82 13.37 -4.01
N VAL A 113 -3.52 13.11 -4.01
CA VAL A 113 -2.55 13.72 -4.92
C VAL A 113 -2.04 12.65 -5.90
N ASP A 114 -2.26 12.84 -7.20
CA ASP A 114 -1.73 11.96 -8.26
C ASP A 114 -1.54 12.72 -9.56
N ILE A 115 -0.60 12.30 -10.41
CA ILE A 115 -0.36 12.91 -11.73
C ILE A 115 -1.37 12.46 -12.79
N ASN A 116 -2.11 11.37 -12.53
CA ASN A 116 -3.07 10.83 -13.48
C ASN A 116 -4.51 11.24 -13.09
N PRO A 117 -5.12 12.20 -13.81
CA PRO A 117 -6.47 12.69 -13.50
C PRO A 117 -7.54 11.61 -13.65
N ALA A 118 -7.30 10.56 -14.44
CA ALA A 118 -8.26 9.46 -14.61
C ALA A 118 -8.53 8.68 -13.31
N LYS A 119 -7.66 8.83 -12.29
CA LYS A 119 -7.84 8.20 -10.97
C LYS A 119 -8.81 8.94 -10.06
N ALA A 120 -9.13 10.21 -10.37
CA ALA A 120 -9.91 11.08 -9.48
C ALA A 120 -11.29 10.50 -9.16
N GLU A 121 -12.04 10.10 -10.18
CA GLU A 121 -13.41 9.56 -9.99
C GLU A 121 -13.40 8.26 -9.20
N GLN A 122 -12.49 7.34 -9.52
CA GLN A 122 -12.40 6.07 -8.78
C GLN A 122 -11.98 6.30 -7.31
N ALA A 123 -11.14 7.29 -7.05
CA ALA A 123 -10.66 7.59 -5.70
C ALA A 123 -11.78 8.04 -4.75
N LYS A 124 -12.83 8.70 -5.28
CA LYS A 124 -14.01 9.10 -4.49
C LYS A 124 -14.72 7.90 -3.86
N THR A 125 -14.80 6.77 -4.57
CA THR A 125 -15.37 5.51 -4.04
C THR A 125 -14.66 5.08 -2.75
N PHE A 126 -13.33 5.26 -2.71
CA PHE A 126 -12.49 4.91 -1.55
C PHE A 126 -12.46 5.98 -0.47
N GLY A 127 -13.11 7.14 -0.67
CA GLY A 127 -13.24 8.18 0.34
C GLY A 127 -12.45 9.45 0.09
N VAL A 128 -11.71 9.56 -1.01
CA VAL A 128 -11.06 10.82 -1.37
C VAL A 128 -12.13 11.89 -1.60
N THR A 129 -12.03 13.00 -0.86
CA THR A 129 -12.97 14.13 -0.93
C THR A 129 -12.53 15.14 -1.98
N ASP A 130 -11.21 15.35 -2.09
CA ASP A 130 -10.60 16.36 -2.94
C ASP A 130 -9.46 15.74 -3.72
N PHE A 131 -9.40 16.01 -5.03
CA PHE A 131 -8.32 15.52 -5.88
C PHE A 131 -7.41 16.67 -6.31
N ILE A 132 -6.11 16.45 -6.24
CA ILE A 132 -5.07 17.37 -6.67
C ILE A 132 -4.21 16.68 -7.73
N ASN A 133 -4.21 17.24 -8.94
CA ASN A 133 -3.23 16.88 -9.95
C ASN A 133 -1.98 17.74 -9.79
N SER A 134 -0.86 17.14 -9.45
CA SER A 134 0.39 17.89 -9.23
C SER A 134 0.93 18.55 -10.49
N ASN A 135 0.53 18.11 -11.68
CA ASN A 135 0.96 18.73 -12.94
C ASN A 135 0.23 20.05 -13.25
N ASP A 136 -0.91 20.31 -12.60
CA ASP A 136 -1.77 21.46 -12.89
C ASP A 136 -1.49 22.64 -11.94
N LEU A 137 -0.49 22.53 -11.07
CA LEU A 137 -0.20 23.51 -10.03
C LEU A 137 0.84 24.54 -10.47
N SER A 138 0.53 25.81 -10.24
CA SER A 138 1.46 26.94 -10.41
C SER A 138 2.30 27.23 -9.15
N GLU A 139 1.97 26.60 -8.03
CA GLU A 139 2.63 26.76 -6.74
C GLU A 139 3.03 25.39 -6.14
N PRO A 140 3.95 25.34 -5.16
CA PRO A 140 4.37 24.08 -4.56
C PRO A 140 3.22 23.35 -3.85
N ILE A 141 3.11 22.03 -4.07
CA ILE A 141 2.07 21.16 -3.50
C ILE A 141 1.85 21.37 -1.98
N PRO A 142 2.89 21.51 -1.13
CA PRO A 142 2.67 21.73 0.30
C PRO A 142 1.89 23.00 0.62
N GLN A 143 2.04 24.07 -0.17
CA GLN A 143 1.32 25.32 0.04
C GLN A 143 -0.16 25.19 -0.33
N VAL A 144 -0.46 24.49 -1.41
CA VAL A 144 -1.84 24.15 -1.81
C VAL A 144 -2.52 23.36 -0.70
N ILE A 145 -1.87 22.30 -0.20
CA ILE A 145 -2.42 21.46 0.86
C ILE A 145 -2.65 22.27 2.13
N LYS A 146 -1.68 23.06 2.57
CA LYS A 146 -1.83 23.92 3.76
C LYS A 146 -3.01 24.87 3.64
N ARG A 147 -3.22 25.48 2.47
CA ARG A 147 -4.38 26.35 2.23
C ARG A 147 -5.69 25.58 2.30
N MET A 148 -5.77 24.41 1.68
CA MET A 148 -6.99 23.58 1.65
C MET A 148 -7.36 22.97 3.00
N THR A 149 -6.39 22.82 3.90
CA THR A 149 -6.53 22.18 5.23
C THR A 149 -6.49 23.19 6.39
N GLY A 150 -6.30 24.48 6.11
CA GLY A 150 -6.22 25.52 7.14
C GLY A 150 -4.91 25.54 7.94
N GLY A 151 -3.81 24.99 7.41
CA GLY A 151 -2.48 25.03 8.05
C GLY A 151 -1.59 23.81 7.76
N GLY A 152 -2.16 22.74 7.22
CA GLY A 152 -1.50 21.48 6.93
C GLY A 152 -2.41 20.30 7.25
N ALA A 153 -2.09 19.12 6.70
CA ALA A 153 -2.82 17.91 7.04
C ALA A 153 -2.39 17.36 8.42
N ASP A 154 -3.30 16.75 9.16
CA ASP A 154 -2.97 16.04 10.40
C ASP A 154 -2.10 14.81 10.08
N PHE A 155 -2.43 14.12 8.98
CA PHE A 155 -1.70 12.95 8.50
C PHE A 155 -1.41 13.05 7.02
N SER A 156 -0.18 12.72 6.62
CA SER A 156 0.18 12.53 5.21
C SER A 156 0.74 11.13 4.94
N PHE A 157 0.46 10.60 3.76
CA PHE A 157 0.87 9.24 3.37
C PHE A 157 1.59 9.27 2.02
N GLU A 158 2.85 8.80 2.00
CA GLU A 158 3.63 8.63 0.78
C GLU A 158 3.43 7.20 0.26
N CYS A 159 2.77 7.04 -0.90
CA CYS A 159 2.36 5.76 -1.47
C CYS A 159 2.94 5.49 -2.87
N VAL A 160 3.96 6.25 -3.31
CA VAL A 160 4.56 6.15 -4.65
C VAL A 160 5.89 5.40 -4.61
N GLY A 161 6.74 5.70 -3.62
CA GLY A 161 8.13 5.26 -3.52
C GLY A 161 9.12 6.30 -4.04
N ASP A 162 8.72 7.56 -4.09
CA ASP A 162 9.59 8.68 -4.45
C ASP A 162 10.08 9.39 -3.18
N THR A 163 11.40 9.50 -3.03
CA THR A 163 11.98 10.07 -1.80
C THR A 163 11.78 11.59 -1.71
N GLY A 164 11.61 12.29 -2.83
CA GLY A 164 11.25 13.71 -2.85
C GLY A 164 9.81 13.92 -2.37
N ILE A 165 8.89 13.04 -2.79
CA ILE A 165 7.50 13.07 -2.32
C ILE A 165 7.42 12.83 -0.81
N ALA A 166 8.29 12.01 -0.22
CA ALA A 166 8.33 11.84 1.24
C ALA A 166 8.59 13.19 1.97
N THR A 167 9.51 14.00 1.46
CA THR A 167 9.79 15.34 1.99
C THR A 167 8.62 16.30 1.73
N THR A 168 8.04 16.26 0.54
CA THR A 168 6.82 17.04 0.22
C THR A 168 5.67 16.68 1.16
N ALA A 169 5.45 15.40 1.43
CA ALA A 169 4.42 14.92 2.34
C ALA A 169 4.65 15.43 3.78
N LEU A 170 5.91 15.43 4.24
CA LEU A 170 6.28 16.01 5.54
C LEU A 170 6.06 17.52 5.60
N GLN A 171 6.39 18.26 4.53
CA GLN A 171 6.13 19.69 4.45
C GLN A 171 4.64 20.05 4.41
N SER A 172 3.81 19.12 3.94
CA SER A 172 2.35 19.29 3.79
C SER A 172 1.57 19.09 5.10
N CYS A 173 2.21 18.52 6.11
CA CYS A 173 1.61 18.30 7.43
C CYS A 173 1.47 19.59 8.24
N SER A 174 0.58 19.59 9.24
CA SER A 174 0.45 20.64 10.26
C SER A 174 1.70 20.76 11.12
N ASP A 175 2.06 21.98 11.49
CA ASP A 175 3.06 22.19 12.55
C ASP A 175 2.47 21.74 13.91
N GLY A 176 3.34 21.35 14.84
CA GLY A 176 2.98 20.88 16.18
C GLY A 176 2.76 19.37 16.28
N TRP A 177 1.89 18.79 15.45
CA TRP A 177 1.47 17.38 15.60
C TRP A 177 1.47 16.55 14.32
N GLY A 178 1.62 17.17 13.14
CA GLY A 178 1.43 16.49 11.87
C GLY A 178 2.36 15.29 11.66
N MET A 179 1.83 14.19 11.13
CA MET A 179 2.57 12.94 10.95
C MET A 179 2.56 12.46 9.50
N THR A 180 3.75 12.16 8.98
CA THR A 180 3.93 11.54 7.67
C THR A 180 4.25 10.05 7.82
N VAL A 181 3.52 9.21 7.10
CA VAL A 181 3.76 7.76 7.02
C VAL A 181 4.24 7.40 5.61
N THR A 182 5.41 6.78 5.50
CA THR A 182 5.95 6.31 4.22
C THR A 182 5.64 4.83 3.98
N LEU A 183 5.08 4.53 2.81
CA LEU A 183 4.73 3.18 2.37
C LEU A 183 5.38 2.79 1.04
N GLY A 184 5.65 3.78 0.19
CA GLY A 184 6.20 3.57 -1.13
C GLY A 184 7.55 2.86 -1.10
N VAL A 185 7.80 1.99 -2.09
CA VAL A 185 9.06 1.25 -2.20
C VAL A 185 9.94 1.90 -3.27
N PRO A 186 11.06 2.53 -2.88
CA PRO A 186 11.94 3.25 -3.80
C PRO A 186 12.72 2.32 -4.74
N LYS A 187 12.98 2.79 -5.96
CA LYS A 187 13.68 2.02 -7.01
C LYS A 187 15.18 1.84 -6.72
N ALA A 188 15.90 2.91 -6.38
CA ALA A 188 17.33 2.89 -6.07
C ALA A 188 17.75 4.13 -5.24
N LYS A 189 18.81 4.00 -4.41
CA LYS A 189 19.38 5.05 -3.54
C LYS A 189 18.31 5.82 -2.72
N PRO A 190 17.68 5.15 -1.75
CA PRO A 190 16.51 5.66 -1.05
C PRO A 190 16.87 6.65 0.07
N GLU A 191 17.50 7.76 -0.27
CA GLU A 191 17.81 8.82 0.68
C GLU A 191 16.67 9.86 0.72
N VAL A 192 16.17 10.13 1.92
CA VAL A 192 15.19 11.19 2.17
C VAL A 192 15.92 12.32 2.88
N SER A 193 15.82 13.54 2.34
CA SER A 193 16.40 14.75 2.92
C SER A 193 15.30 15.72 3.35
N ALA A 194 15.41 16.25 4.56
CA ALA A 194 14.44 17.20 5.09
C ALA A 194 15.16 18.29 5.89
N HIS A 195 14.66 19.52 5.81
CA HIS A 195 15.20 20.60 6.63
C HIS A 195 14.90 20.31 8.11
N TYR A 196 15.92 20.41 8.97
CA TYR A 196 15.81 20.08 10.41
C TYR A 196 14.66 20.82 11.12
N GLY A 197 14.38 22.06 10.68
CA GLY A 197 13.27 22.87 11.19
C GLY A 197 11.88 22.22 11.09
N LEU A 198 11.67 21.27 10.17
CA LEU A 198 10.40 20.54 10.07
C LEU A 198 10.16 19.63 11.28
N PHE A 199 11.22 19.05 11.85
CA PHE A 199 11.11 18.23 13.06
C PHE A 199 11.07 19.11 14.31
N LEU A 200 11.83 20.21 14.32
CA LEU A 200 11.78 21.18 15.41
C LEU A 200 10.38 21.81 15.56
N SER A 201 9.64 21.97 14.45
CA SER A 201 8.26 22.43 14.50
C SER A 201 7.25 21.38 14.96
N GLY A 202 7.69 20.19 15.40
CA GLY A 202 6.84 19.16 16.00
C GLY A 202 6.31 18.10 15.03
N LYS A 203 6.72 18.11 13.75
CA LYS A 203 6.30 17.07 12.81
C LYS A 203 7.02 15.75 13.05
N SER A 204 6.37 14.66 12.66
CA SER A 204 6.97 13.32 12.71
C SER A 204 6.97 12.63 11.34
N LEU A 205 8.02 11.85 11.09
CA LEU A 205 8.14 10.97 9.93
C LEU A 205 8.26 9.53 10.42
N LYS A 206 7.35 8.67 9.99
CA LYS A 206 7.34 7.24 10.32
C LYS A 206 7.37 6.40 9.06
N GLY A 207 8.12 5.31 9.10
CA GLY A 207 7.99 4.23 8.12
C GLY A 207 6.94 3.22 8.56
N THR A 208 6.40 2.48 7.60
CA THR A 208 5.64 1.27 7.90
C THR A 208 6.01 0.16 6.95
N LEU A 209 5.90 -1.06 7.47
CA LEU A 209 6.05 -2.26 6.69
C LEU A 209 4.78 -3.08 6.85
N PHE A 210 4.14 -3.37 5.72
CA PHE A 210 2.88 -4.11 5.70
C PHE A 210 1.81 -3.49 6.64
N GLY A 211 1.77 -2.16 6.77
CA GLY A 211 0.76 -1.47 7.58
C GLY A 211 0.86 -1.73 9.09
N GLY A 212 2.01 -2.19 9.58
CA GLY A 212 2.20 -2.51 11.00
C GLY A 212 1.51 -3.79 11.46
N TRP A 213 0.95 -4.58 10.53
CA TRP A 213 0.30 -5.85 10.85
C TRP A 213 1.33 -6.94 11.19
N LYS A 214 0.98 -7.79 12.14
CA LYS A 214 1.60 -9.10 12.37
C LYS A 214 0.81 -10.15 11.57
N PRO A 215 1.34 -10.67 10.45
CA PRO A 215 0.53 -11.40 9.48
C PRO A 215 -0.24 -12.60 10.06
N LYS A 216 0.39 -13.42 10.91
CA LYS A 216 -0.25 -14.61 11.46
C LYS A 216 -1.39 -14.31 12.44
N SER A 217 -1.24 -13.29 13.28
CA SER A 217 -2.24 -12.96 14.29
C SER A 217 -3.32 -12.03 13.76
N ASP A 218 -2.97 -11.12 12.86
CA ASP A 218 -3.85 -9.99 12.56
C ASP A 218 -4.61 -10.13 11.25
N LEU A 219 -4.04 -10.79 10.22
CA LEU A 219 -4.74 -10.96 8.93
C LEU A 219 -6.05 -11.76 9.02
N PRO A 220 -6.19 -12.79 9.87
CA PRO A 220 -7.48 -13.45 10.02
C PRO A 220 -8.59 -12.46 10.37
N SER A 221 -8.34 -11.54 11.32
CA SER A 221 -9.32 -10.49 11.67
C SER A 221 -9.61 -9.52 10.53
N LEU A 222 -8.61 -9.23 9.67
CA LEU A 222 -8.80 -8.38 8.50
C LEU A 222 -9.64 -9.08 7.42
N ILE A 223 -9.51 -10.41 7.29
CA ILE A 223 -10.37 -11.23 6.43
C ILE A 223 -11.80 -11.23 6.97
N ASP A 224 -11.99 -11.38 8.28
CA ASP A 224 -13.32 -11.33 8.90
C ASP A 224 -14.01 -10.00 8.61
N LYS A 225 -13.29 -8.88 8.70
CA LYS A 225 -13.82 -7.55 8.30
C LYS A 225 -14.29 -7.51 6.86
N TYR A 226 -13.56 -8.15 5.94
CA TYR A 226 -14.00 -8.25 4.55
C TYR A 226 -15.26 -9.12 4.43
N MET A 227 -15.29 -10.29 5.07
CA MET A 227 -16.45 -11.19 5.07
C MET A 227 -17.70 -10.52 5.64
N ASN A 228 -17.53 -9.65 6.64
CA ASN A 228 -18.57 -8.82 7.25
C ASN A 228 -18.91 -7.56 6.44
N LYS A 229 -18.30 -7.35 5.27
CA LYS A 229 -18.49 -6.18 4.40
C LYS A 229 -18.13 -4.84 5.06
N GLU A 230 -17.24 -4.86 6.06
CA GLU A 230 -16.71 -3.66 6.71
C GLU A 230 -15.64 -2.96 5.85
N ILE A 231 -14.97 -3.72 4.98
CA ILE A 231 -13.97 -3.20 4.03
C ILE A 231 -14.26 -3.65 2.61
N MET A 232 -13.98 -2.76 1.66
CA MET A 232 -13.97 -2.99 0.22
C MET A 232 -12.68 -3.71 -0.19
N ILE A 233 -12.82 -4.73 -1.03
CA ILE A 233 -11.72 -5.50 -1.65
C ILE A 233 -12.00 -5.70 -3.14
N ASP A 234 -13.25 -6.02 -3.46
CA ASP A 234 -13.73 -6.27 -4.81
C ASP A 234 -13.45 -5.10 -5.76
N GLU A 235 -13.62 -3.87 -5.28
CA GLU A 235 -13.44 -2.60 -5.99
C GLU A 235 -11.99 -2.37 -6.42
N PHE A 236 -11.02 -3.03 -5.78
CA PHE A 236 -9.63 -2.97 -6.20
C PHE A 236 -9.32 -3.89 -7.38
N ILE A 237 -10.17 -4.89 -7.64
CA ILE A 237 -9.97 -5.87 -8.72
C ILE A 237 -10.58 -5.29 -10.00
N THR A 238 -9.73 -4.70 -10.83
CA THR A 238 -10.17 -4.14 -12.11
C THR A 238 -10.07 -5.15 -13.25
N HIS A 239 -9.29 -6.23 -13.07
CA HIS A 239 -9.08 -7.25 -14.10
C HIS A 239 -9.04 -8.66 -13.50
N ASN A 240 -9.56 -9.61 -14.25
CA ASN A 240 -9.41 -11.04 -14.02
C ASN A 240 -8.86 -11.65 -15.30
N LEU A 241 -7.74 -12.35 -15.23
CA LEU A 241 -7.10 -13.02 -16.36
C LEU A 241 -6.72 -14.44 -15.96
N SER A 242 -6.55 -15.31 -16.94
CA SER A 242 -5.96 -16.63 -16.70
C SER A 242 -4.43 -16.52 -16.54
N PHE A 243 -3.81 -17.53 -15.95
CA PHE A 243 -2.37 -17.51 -15.67
C PHE A 243 -1.50 -17.48 -16.94
N ASP A 244 -1.95 -18.07 -18.04
CA ASP A 244 -1.29 -17.99 -19.35
C ASP A 244 -1.26 -16.56 -19.93
N GLU A 245 -2.19 -15.70 -19.53
CA GLU A 245 -2.22 -14.28 -19.88
C GLU A 245 -1.40 -13.39 -18.93
N ILE A 246 -0.57 -13.95 -18.04
CA ILE A 246 0.18 -13.17 -17.02
C ILE A 246 0.94 -11.97 -17.59
N ASN A 247 1.51 -12.08 -18.79
CA ASN A 247 2.23 -10.98 -19.43
C ASN A 247 1.33 -9.79 -19.78
N LYS A 248 0.06 -10.03 -20.13
CA LYS A 248 -0.95 -8.99 -20.37
C LYS A 248 -1.26 -8.22 -19.08
N ALA A 249 -1.28 -8.90 -17.93
CA ALA A 249 -1.42 -8.24 -16.64
C ALA A 249 -0.29 -7.22 -16.37
N PHE A 250 0.94 -7.56 -16.75
CA PHE A 250 2.07 -6.61 -16.66
C PHE A 250 1.92 -5.41 -17.59
N VAL A 251 1.40 -5.60 -18.81
CA VAL A 251 1.13 -4.47 -19.74
C VAL A 251 0.10 -3.52 -19.12
N LEU A 252 -1.03 -4.05 -18.66
CA LEU A 252 -2.09 -3.27 -18.01
C LEU A 252 -1.58 -2.48 -16.80
N MET A 253 -0.68 -3.07 -16.01
CA MET A 253 -0.04 -2.41 -14.87
C MET A 253 0.84 -1.23 -15.32
N ARG A 254 1.69 -1.42 -16.35
CA ARG A 254 2.60 -0.37 -16.84
C ARG A 254 1.85 0.79 -17.50
N GLU A 255 0.73 0.50 -18.17
CA GLU A 255 -0.13 1.51 -18.79
C GLU A 255 -1.00 2.27 -17.77
N GLY A 256 -0.95 1.91 -16.48
CA GLY A 256 -1.75 2.56 -15.44
C GLY A 256 -3.26 2.29 -15.54
N LYS A 257 -3.67 1.27 -16.32
CA LYS A 257 -5.07 0.86 -16.51
C LYS A 257 -5.57 -0.12 -15.44
N CYS A 258 -4.67 -0.58 -14.55
CA CYS A 258 -4.96 -1.63 -13.59
C CYS A 258 -4.66 -1.18 -12.15
N LEU A 259 -5.60 -1.43 -11.23
CA LEU A 259 -5.33 -1.41 -9.79
C LEU A 259 -4.78 -2.76 -9.36
N ARG A 260 -5.61 -3.81 -9.46
CA ARG A 260 -5.23 -5.21 -9.27
C ARG A 260 -5.82 -6.08 -10.36
N CYS A 261 -4.98 -6.98 -10.86
CA CYS A 261 -5.37 -8.07 -11.74
C CYS A 261 -5.26 -9.37 -10.96
N VAL A 262 -6.35 -10.11 -10.83
CA VAL A 262 -6.35 -11.45 -10.25
C VAL A 262 -6.05 -12.45 -11.37
N LEU A 263 -5.07 -13.31 -11.14
CA LEU A 263 -4.71 -14.39 -12.05
C LEU A 263 -5.34 -15.69 -11.58
N HIS A 264 -6.05 -16.37 -12.47
CA HIS A 264 -6.70 -17.65 -12.21
C HIS A 264 -5.79 -18.77 -12.69
N MET A 265 -5.36 -19.63 -11.77
CA MET A 265 -4.57 -20.82 -12.10
C MET A 265 -5.40 -21.82 -12.91
N PRO A 266 -4.78 -22.64 -13.75
CA PRO A 266 -5.46 -23.75 -14.41
C PRO A 266 -6.16 -24.65 -13.38
N LYS A 267 -7.31 -25.20 -13.76
CA LYS A 267 -8.03 -26.19 -12.94
C LYS A 267 -7.41 -27.56 -13.07
#